data_AF-A0A560HAH0-F1
#
_entry.id   AF-A0A560HAH0-F1
#
_cell.length_a   1.000
_cell.length_b   1.000
_cell.length_c   1.000
_cell.angle_alpha   90.00
_cell.angle_beta   90.00
_cell.angle_gamma   90.00
#
_symmetry.space_group_name_H-M   'P 1'
#
loop_
_entity.id
_entity.type
_entity.pdbx_description
1 polymer ?
#
loop_
_entity_poly.entity_id
_entity_poly.type
_entity_poly.pdbx_seq_one_letter_code
_entity_poly.pdbx_strand_id
1 'polypeptide(L)'
;MFFELKIEEKRELPNQVYVRADTAFSEDGRVWLEAVDAIWFDGNSKKNVGFGQVAESALSIVEARLSPQAWNAMRADARWLALDLGNKPHDMGVTVKHYGNLFADGKLRSLKNVQGVYGPTANELDKTVDTSSIQDADPADIAELLDINDRIIDPSVAVYDVGQGNCNALLARNVPCIYFDIGGGVLDHALTFPATLKNFCFSYGPAIVLSHWDWDHWSSAYRDPKAFDVKWIAPRQNFGNIHAACASRIGSNLMFWPNAHRIGNNNIWIEKCQSRGKNRNHTGLAFIVEFDGNRIILPGDARYSSFPSGKPGSPDVLSLVAPHHGADMRSAHVPCSTARPESRVAISCGDPNRYDHPRWNTIERHGLANWQQFLRTDNRRSNQPAHIRLEFPGHSKQPSGLVPCGENMCQLSTRQS
;
A
#
# COMPACT_ATOMS: atom_id res chain seq x y z
N MET A 1 -13.94 -17.52 1.27
CA MET A 1 -13.07 -16.75 2.20
C MET A 1 -12.81 -15.37 1.57
N PHE A 2 -12.86 -14.22 2.29
CA PHE A 2 -12.85 -12.87 1.67
C PHE A 2 -11.68 -12.61 0.74
N PHE A 3 -10.55 -13.28 0.93
CA PHE A 3 -9.35 -13.06 0.14
C PHE A 3 -8.98 -14.21 -0.81
N GLU A 4 -9.87 -15.19 -1.03
CA GLU A 4 -9.65 -16.20 -2.06
C GLU A 4 -9.68 -15.57 -3.45
N LEU A 5 -8.57 -15.74 -4.18
CA LEU A 5 -8.46 -15.38 -5.59
C LEU A 5 -9.53 -16.13 -6.39
N LYS A 6 -10.55 -15.42 -6.85
CA LYS A 6 -11.63 -15.91 -7.74
C LYS A 6 -12.20 -17.27 -7.33
N ILE A 7 -12.76 -17.40 -6.12
CA ILE A 7 -13.83 -18.39 -5.93
C ILE A 7 -15.16 -17.71 -6.21
N GLU A 8 -15.76 -18.10 -7.34
CA GLU A 8 -17.10 -17.79 -7.83
C GLU A 8 -18.24 -18.30 -6.93
N GLU A 9 -18.01 -18.52 -5.63
CA GLU A 9 -19.15 -18.61 -4.74
C GLU A 9 -19.77 -17.23 -4.72
N LYS A 10 -20.97 -17.13 -5.31
CA LYS A 10 -21.84 -15.95 -5.33
C LYS A 10 -22.15 -15.54 -3.89
N ARG A 11 -21.18 -14.97 -3.18
CA ARG A 11 -21.43 -14.31 -1.90
C ARG A 11 -22.42 -13.20 -2.20
N GLU A 12 -23.60 -13.32 -1.60
CA GLU A 12 -24.58 -12.27 -1.67
C GLU A 12 -24.02 -11.06 -0.93
N LEU A 13 -24.00 -9.91 -1.61
CA LEU A 13 -23.49 -8.69 -1.02
C LEU A 13 -24.54 -8.11 -0.07
N PRO A 14 -24.18 -7.76 1.18
CA PRO A 14 -25.14 -7.33 2.18
C PRO A 14 -25.96 -6.12 1.72
N ASN A 15 -27.26 -6.13 2.02
CA ASN A 15 -28.17 -5.04 1.69
C ASN A 15 -28.05 -3.87 2.66
N GLN A 16 -27.50 -4.09 3.85
CA GLN A 16 -27.22 -3.05 4.82
C GLN A 16 -25.80 -3.22 5.35
N VAL A 17 -25.04 -2.13 5.38
CA VAL A 17 -23.66 -2.13 5.86
C VAL A 17 -23.37 -0.97 6.78
N TYR A 18 -22.49 -1.19 7.76
CA TYR A 18 -21.87 -0.13 8.54
C TYR A 18 -20.55 0.28 7.92
N VAL A 19 -20.37 1.58 7.71
CA VAL A 19 -19.12 2.16 7.18
C VAL A 19 -18.58 3.22 8.11
N ARG A 20 -17.26 3.29 8.21
CA ARG A 20 -16.57 4.30 9.00
C ARG A 20 -16.35 5.55 8.16
N ALA A 21 -16.97 6.66 8.55
CA ALA A 21 -17.05 7.87 7.73
C ALA A 21 -15.79 8.76 7.80
N ASP A 22 -15.05 8.72 8.92
CA ASP A 22 -13.84 9.52 9.13
C ASP A 22 -12.56 8.91 8.51
N THR A 23 -12.65 7.67 8.03
CA THR A 23 -11.58 6.94 7.34
C THR A 23 -11.81 6.80 5.83
N ALA A 24 -12.82 7.47 5.30
CA ALA A 24 -13.13 7.43 3.88
C ALA A 24 -11.94 7.96 3.07
N PHE A 25 -11.44 7.14 2.14
CA PHE A 25 -10.45 7.57 1.17
C PHE A 25 -11.16 8.29 0.03
N SER A 26 -10.61 9.41 -0.45
CA SER A 26 -11.20 10.15 -1.56
C SER A 26 -10.15 10.60 -2.56
N GLU A 27 -10.36 10.27 -3.83
CA GLU A 27 -9.52 10.63 -4.95
C GLU A 27 -10.38 10.73 -6.21
N ASP A 28 -10.13 11.75 -7.04
CA ASP A 28 -10.83 11.97 -8.30
C ASP A 28 -12.38 11.91 -8.22
N GLY A 29 -12.95 12.47 -7.14
CA GLY A 29 -14.39 12.51 -6.90
C GLY A 29 -15.02 11.17 -6.52
N ARG A 30 -14.20 10.16 -6.19
CA ARG A 30 -14.63 8.89 -5.63
C ARG A 30 -14.39 8.89 -4.14
N VAL A 31 -15.23 8.15 -3.42
CA VAL A 31 -15.11 7.87 -2.00
C VAL A 31 -15.18 6.36 -1.81
N TRP A 32 -14.17 5.79 -1.18
CA TRP A 32 -14.14 4.36 -0.84
C TRP A 32 -14.36 4.16 0.65
N LEU A 33 -15.25 3.23 0.97
CA LEU A 33 -15.76 2.97 2.30
C LEU A 33 -15.59 1.51 2.66
N GLU A 34 -14.86 1.25 3.74
CA GLU A 34 -14.79 -0.08 4.33
C GLU A 34 -16.07 -0.38 5.06
N ALA A 35 -16.70 -1.47 4.66
CA ALA A 35 -18.02 -1.84 5.06
C ALA A 35 -18.00 -3.14 5.88
N VAL A 36 -18.84 -3.18 6.90
CA VAL A 36 -19.19 -4.38 7.67
C VAL A 36 -20.64 -4.69 7.40
N ASP A 37 -20.95 -5.95 7.12
CA ASP A 37 -22.32 -6.45 7.05
C ASP A 37 -23.05 -6.18 8.37
N ALA A 38 -24.10 -5.36 8.32
CA ALA A 38 -24.85 -4.95 9.51
C ALA A 38 -25.53 -6.15 10.19
N ILE A 39 -26.03 -7.12 9.43
CA ILE A 39 -26.69 -8.32 9.98
C ILE A 39 -25.67 -9.14 10.76
N TRP A 40 -24.48 -9.34 10.17
CA TRP A 40 -23.41 -10.05 10.85
C TRP A 40 -22.98 -9.30 12.12
N PHE A 41 -22.80 -7.99 12.03
CA PHE A 41 -22.34 -7.18 13.15
C PHE A 41 -23.35 -7.20 14.30
N ASP A 42 -24.62 -6.91 14.04
CA ASP A 42 -25.66 -6.86 15.06
C ASP A 42 -25.88 -8.23 15.72
N GLY A 43 -25.76 -9.31 14.95
CA GLY A 43 -25.83 -10.68 15.46
C GLY A 43 -24.65 -11.11 16.33
N ASN A 44 -23.51 -10.42 16.25
CA ASN A 44 -22.27 -10.79 16.97
C ASN A 44 -21.77 -9.73 17.95
N SER A 45 -22.24 -8.48 17.88
CA SER A 45 -21.77 -7.36 18.70
C SER A 45 -21.85 -7.64 20.21
N LYS A 46 -22.89 -8.37 20.65
CA LYS A 46 -23.05 -8.82 22.05
C LYS A 46 -21.98 -9.81 22.54
N LYS A 47 -21.14 -10.33 21.64
CA LYS A 47 -20.03 -11.25 21.96
C LYS A 47 -18.69 -10.52 22.15
N ASN A 48 -18.68 -9.19 22.28
CA ASN A 48 -17.48 -8.36 22.41
C ASN A 48 -16.51 -8.52 21.23
N VAL A 49 -16.97 -8.21 20.01
CA VAL A 49 -16.11 -8.23 18.82
C VAL A 49 -15.04 -7.13 18.97
N GLY A 50 -13.80 -7.56 19.19
CA GLY A 50 -12.64 -6.67 19.37
C GLY A 50 -11.92 -6.34 18.08
N PHE A 51 -10.75 -5.71 18.23
CA PHE A 51 -9.88 -5.28 17.14
C PHE A 51 -9.65 -6.37 16.08
N GLY A 52 -10.04 -6.08 14.83
CA GLY A 52 -9.85 -6.98 13.69
C GLY A 52 -10.52 -8.35 13.83
N GLN A 53 -11.50 -8.50 14.72
CA GLN A 53 -12.28 -9.74 14.91
C GLN A 53 -13.56 -9.77 14.07
N VAL A 54 -13.80 -8.76 13.23
CA VAL A 54 -14.85 -8.83 12.21
C VAL A 54 -14.49 -9.95 11.24
N ALA A 55 -15.39 -10.92 11.07
CA ALA A 55 -15.15 -12.02 10.15
C ALA A 55 -14.87 -11.47 8.75
N GLU A 56 -13.83 -11.98 8.09
CA GLU A 56 -13.50 -11.50 6.74
C GLU A 56 -14.71 -11.65 5.79
N SER A 57 -15.52 -12.70 5.95
CA SER A 57 -16.78 -12.92 5.22
C SER A 57 -17.91 -11.94 5.55
N ALA A 58 -17.70 -10.99 6.45
CA ALA A 58 -18.60 -9.90 6.78
C ALA A 58 -18.08 -8.55 6.27
N LEU A 59 -16.86 -8.49 5.75
CA LEU A 59 -16.28 -7.28 5.19
C LEU A 59 -16.74 -7.08 3.74
N SER A 60 -16.73 -5.83 3.28
CA SER A 60 -16.92 -5.44 1.87
C SER A 60 -16.45 -4.00 1.65
N ILE A 61 -16.49 -3.52 0.40
CA ILE A 61 -16.10 -2.15 0.06
C ILE A 61 -17.22 -1.49 -0.74
N VAL A 62 -17.61 -0.29 -0.35
CA VAL A 62 -18.54 0.55 -1.12
C VAL A 62 -17.76 1.72 -1.71
N GLU A 63 -17.78 1.83 -3.03
CA GLU A 63 -17.27 2.97 -3.78
C GLU A 63 -18.45 3.83 -4.25
N ALA A 64 -18.46 5.10 -3.85
CA ALA A 64 -19.45 6.08 -4.28
C ALA A 64 -18.77 7.21 -5.06
N ARG A 65 -19.44 7.75 -6.08
CA ARG A 65 -19.02 8.98 -6.77
C ARG A 65 -19.72 10.16 -6.13
N LEU A 66 -19.01 10.87 -5.26
CA LEU A 66 -19.54 11.96 -4.47
C LEU A 66 -18.51 13.10 -4.46
N SER A 67 -18.97 14.35 -4.63
CA SER A 67 -18.11 15.49 -4.36
C SER A 67 -17.75 15.55 -2.87
N PRO A 68 -16.63 16.18 -2.48
CA PRO A 68 -16.31 16.38 -1.07
C PRO A 68 -17.43 17.07 -0.28
N GLN A 69 -18.17 17.99 -0.91
CA GLN A 69 -19.32 18.66 -0.32
C GLN A 69 -20.48 17.68 -0.10
N ALA A 70 -20.79 16.85 -1.10
CA ALA A 70 -21.85 15.84 -0.99
C ALA A 70 -21.51 14.80 0.09
N TRP A 71 -20.26 14.34 0.15
CA TRP A 71 -19.78 13.43 1.18
C TRP A 71 -19.91 14.04 2.59
N ASN A 72 -19.44 15.29 2.77
CA ASN A 72 -19.52 15.97 4.05
C ASN A 72 -20.97 16.22 4.51
N ALA A 73 -21.85 16.62 3.57
CA ALA A 73 -23.28 16.76 3.86
C ALA A 73 -23.92 15.43 4.25
N MET A 74 -23.56 14.35 3.56
CA MET A 74 -24.11 13.02 3.79
C MET A 74 -23.70 12.44 5.16
N ARG A 75 -22.46 12.69 5.63
CA ARG A 75 -22.02 12.15 6.93
C ARG A 75 -22.58 12.89 8.14
N ALA A 76 -22.94 14.18 8.02
CA ALA A 76 -23.53 15.00 9.09
C ALA A 76 -22.85 14.80 10.48
N ASP A 77 -21.51 14.77 10.50
CA ASP A 77 -20.65 14.53 11.68
C ASP A 77 -20.75 13.15 12.36
N ALA A 78 -21.53 12.22 11.80
CA ALA A 78 -21.50 10.84 12.23
C ALA A 78 -20.12 10.20 11.95
N ARG A 79 -19.62 9.44 12.92
CA ARG A 79 -18.39 8.64 12.79
C ARG A 79 -18.64 7.37 11.98
N TRP A 80 -19.84 6.81 12.13
CA TRP A 80 -20.30 5.62 11.44
C TRP A 80 -21.60 5.92 10.72
N LEU A 81 -21.77 5.34 9.53
CA LEU A 81 -22.99 5.40 8.75
C LEU A 81 -23.53 3.99 8.51
N ALA A 82 -24.84 3.85 8.56
CA ALA A 82 -25.56 2.71 8.02
C ALA A 82 -25.99 3.05 6.59
N LEU A 83 -25.57 2.23 5.62
CA LEU A 83 -25.93 2.37 4.21
C LEU A 83 -26.89 1.26 3.82
N ASP A 84 -28.07 1.62 3.31
CA ASP A 84 -28.99 0.66 2.69
C ASP A 84 -28.75 0.62 1.18
N LEU A 85 -28.51 -0.59 0.66
CA LEU A 85 -28.11 -0.85 -0.72
C LEU A 85 -29.17 -1.69 -1.44
N GLY A 86 -29.48 -1.30 -2.68
CA GLY A 86 -30.35 -2.03 -3.59
C GLY A 86 -29.59 -2.87 -4.61
N ASN A 87 -30.19 -3.98 -5.06
CA ASN A 87 -29.61 -4.84 -6.12
C ASN A 87 -29.84 -4.33 -7.55
N LYS A 88 -30.62 -3.27 -7.72
CA LYS A 88 -30.87 -2.64 -9.02
C LYS A 88 -30.42 -1.18 -8.95
N PRO A 89 -29.72 -0.66 -9.97
CA PRO A 89 -29.56 0.79 -10.13
C PRO A 89 -30.94 1.47 -10.12
N HIS A 90 -31.01 2.66 -9.54
CA HIS A 90 -32.24 3.45 -9.48
C HIS A 90 -31.98 4.79 -10.18
N ASP A 91 -32.84 5.17 -11.12
CA ASP A 91 -32.61 6.35 -11.99
C ASP A 91 -32.51 7.68 -11.21
N MET A 92 -33.12 7.74 -10.01
CA MET A 92 -33.04 8.90 -9.12
C MET A 92 -32.10 8.72 -7.92
N GLY A 93 -31.37 7.60 -7.82
CA GLY A 93 -30.51 7.28 -6.67
C GLY A 93 -29.02 7.43 -6.95
N VAL A 94 -28.21 7.63 -5.91
CA VAL A 94 -26.75 7.59 -6.05
C VAL A 94 -26.34 6.15 -6.38
N THR A 95 -25.74 5.95 -7.55
CA THR A 95 -25.18 4.64 -7.93
C THR A 95 -23.83 4.45 -7.25
N VAL A 96 -23.65 3.28 -6.64
CA VAL A 96 -22.41 2.85 -5.98
C VAL A 96 -21.90 1.56 -6.60
N LYS A 97 -20.60 1.30 -6.51
CA LYS A 97 -20.03 -0.03 -6.73
C LYS A 97 -19.82 -0.70 -5.38
N HIS A 98 -20.30 -1.92 -5.22
CA HIS A 98 -20.13 -2.71 -4.02
C HIS A 98 -19.26 -3.93 -4.34
N TYR A 99 -18.09 -3.99 -3.72
CA TYR A 99 -17.11 -5.06 -3.92
C TYR A 99 -17.18 -6.04 -2.76
N GLY A 100 -17.21 -7.33 -3.10
CA GLY A 100 -17.24 -8.41 -2.12
C GLY A 100 -15.90 -8.68 -1.44
N ASN A 101 -14.80 -8.12 -1.98
CA ASN A 101 -13.44 -8.06 -1.42
C ASN A 101 -12.53 -7.18 -2.31
N LEU A 102 -11.23 -7.12 -2.01
CA LEU A 102 -10.23 -6.33 -2.76
C LEU A 102 -9.97 -6.80 -4.20
N PHE A 103 -10.29 -8.04 -4.54
CA PHE A 103 -9.94 -8.68 -5.83
C PHE A 103 -11.15 -9.05 -6.68
N ALA A 104 -12.36 -8.90 -6.13
CA ALA A 104 -13.62 -9.19 -6.80
C ALA A 104 -14.07 -8.02 -7.67
N ASP A 105 -14.86 -8.34 -8.69
CA ASP A 105 -15.51 -7.31 -9.50
C ASP A 105 -16.56 -6.55 -8.67
N GLY A 106 -16.62 -5.24 -8.87
CA GLY A 106 -17.62 -4.37 -8.22
C GLY A 106 -18.99 -4.53 -8.87
N LYS A 107 -20.02 -4.81 -8.06
CA LYS A 107 -21.41 -4.85 -8.53
C LYS A 107 -22.05 -3.47 -8.41
N LEU A 108 -22.71 -2.99 -9.47
CA LEU A 108 -23.46 -1.74 -9.42
C LEU A 108 -24.71 -1.89 -8.56
N ARG A 109 -24.93 -0.95 -7.64
CA ARG A 109 -26.02 -0.94 -6.67
C ARG A 109 -26.55 0.48 -6.47
N SER A 110 -27.78 0.61 -5.99
CA SER A 110 -28.36 1.91 -5.60
C SER A 110 -28.13 2.16 -4.11
N LEU A 111 -27.59 3.32 -3.73
CA LEU A 111 -27.65 3.79 -2.35
C LEU A 111 -29.06 4.33 -2.07
N LYS A 112 -29.82 3.60 -1.25
CA LYS A 112 -31.24 3.90 -0.98
C LYS A 112 -31.42 4.87 0.17
N ASN A 113 -30.60 4.72 1.21
CA ASN A 113 -30.72 5.45 2.45
C ASN A 113 -29.37 5.48 3.17
N VAL A 114 -29.14 6.56 3.91
CA VAL A 114 -27.93 6.79 4.71
C VAL A 114 -28.35 7.33 6.06
N GLN A 115 -27.91 6.67 7.13
CA GLN A 115 -28.23 7.07 8.49
C GLN A 115 -26.97 7.14 9.34
N GLY A 116 -26.86 8.18 10.17
CA GLY A 116 -25.83 8.24 11.20
C GLY A 116 -26.04 7.14 12.24
N VAL A 117 -24.96 6.44 12.59
CA VAL A 117 -24.94 5.44 13.66
C VAL A 117 -24.32 6.07 14.90
N TYR A 118 -25.03 5.98 16.03
CA TYR A 118 -24.67 6.63 17.29
C TYR A 118 -24.82 5.67 18.48
N GLY A 119 -24.33 6.11 19.65
CA GLY A 119 -24.54 5.40 20.90
C GLY A 119 -23.87 4.02 20.94
N PRO A 120 -24.52 3.00 21.54
CA PRO A 120 -23.92 1.69 21.77
C PRO A 120 -23.37 1.01 20.51
N THR A 121 -24.13 1.00 19.41
CA THR A 121 -23.69 0.35 18.15
C THR A 121 -22.42 1.00 17.60
N ALA A 122 -22.35 2.34 17.60
CA ALA A 122 -21.15 3.06 17.16
C ALA A 122 -19.94 2.74 18.06
N ASN A 123 -20.15 2.64 19.38
CA ASN A 123 -19.09 2.32 20.32
C ASN A 123 -18.58 0.88 20.15
N GLU A 124 -19.45 -0.09 19.86
CA GLU A 124 -19.01 -1.46 19.53
C GLU A 124 -18.25 -1.50 18.20
N LEU A 125 -18.70 -0.73 17.19
CA LEU A 125 -17.99 -0.62 15.91
C LEU A 125 -16.59 -0.02 16.10
N ASP A 126 -16.43 0.98 16.97
CA ASP A 126 -15.11 1.57 17.27
C ASP A 126 -14.12 0.53 17.80
N LYS A 127 -14.55 -0.41 18.64
CA LYS A 127 -13.68 -1.46 19.19
C LYS A 127 -13.06 -2.35 18.12
N THR A 128 -13.75 -2.53 16.98
CA THR A 128 -13.27 -3.38 15.88
C THR A 128 -12.08 -2.80 15.14
N VAL A 129 -11.84 -1.50 15.29
CA VAL A 129 -10.77 -0.74 14.61
C VAL A 129 -9.85 -0.01 15.58
N ASP A 130 -10.06 -0.20 16.88
CA ASP A 130 -9.28 0.44 17.93
C ASP A 130 -7.93 -0.26 18.12
N THR A 131 -6.85 0.46 17.87
CA THR A 131 -5.47 -0.01 18.03
C THR A 131 -4.83 0.47 19.33
N SER A 132 -5.56 1.18 20.20
CA SER A 132 -5.01 1.85 21.39
C SER A 132 -4.38 0.89 22.41
N SER A 133 -4.83 -0.37 22.44
CA SER A 133 -4.28 -1.42 23.31
C SER A 133 -2.99 -2.05 22.77
N ILE A 134 -2.67 -1.83 21.49
CA ILE A 134 -1.46 -2.35 20.87
C ILE A 134 -0.35 -1.34 21.11
N GLN A 135 0.71 -1.73 21.80
CA GLN A 135 1.86 -0.86 22.03
C GLN A 135 2.65 -0.60 20.74
N ASP A 136 3.26 0.57 20.65
CA ASP A 136 4.29 0.80 19.63
C ASP A 136 5.52 -0.06 19.93
N ALA A 137 6.27 -0.41 18.90
CA ALA A 137 7.47 -1.22 19.05
C ALA A 137 8.61 -0.45 19.72
N ASP A 138 9.53 -1.17 20.37
CA ASP A 138 10.79 -0.61 20.82
C ASP A 138 11.62 -0.19 19.59
N PRO A 139 12.14 1.05 19.52
CA PRO A 139 13.04 1.45 18.45
C PRO A 139 14.25 0.51 18.25
N ALA A 140 14.74 -0.14 19.31
CA ALA A 140 15.84 -1.09 19.25
C ALA A 140 15.47 -2.34 18.45
N ASP A 141 14.27 -2.89 18.63
CA ASP A 141 13.80 -4.06 17.87
C ASP A 141 13.71 -3.75 16.37
N ILE A 142 13.25 -2.53 16.03
CA ILE A 142 13.21 -2.07 14.63
C ILE A 142 14.64 -1.91 14.09
N ALA A 143 15.55 -1.33 14.88
CA ALA A 143 16.93 -1.15 14.45
C ALA A 143 17.64 -2.49 14.20
N GLU A 144 17.39 -3.50 15.05
CA GLU A 144 17.90 -4.87 14.87
C GLU A 144 17.37 -5.51 13.58
N LEU A 145 16.08 -5.34 13.26
CA LEU A 145 15.52 -5.84 11.99
C LEU A 145 16.14 -5.19 10.75
N LEU A 146 16.58 -3.93 10.86
CA LEU A 146 17.25 -3.20 9.78
C LEU A 146 18.76 -3.45 9.72
N ASP A 147 19.35 -4.03 10.77
CA ASP A 147 20.78 -4.31 10.82
C ASP A 147 21.13 -5.61 10.08
N ILE A 148 21.15 -5.50 8.76
CA ILE A 148 21.46 -6.58 7.84
C ILE A 148 22.81 -6.39 7.14
N ASN A 149 23.68 -5.49 7.64
CA ASN A 149 24.92 -5.09 6.98
C ASN A 149 25.83 -6.28 6.63
N ASP A 150 25.97 -7.25 7.54
CA ASP A 150 26.79 -8.45 7.33
C ASP A 150 26.21 -9.40 6.27
N ARG A 151 24.94 -9.21 5.88
CA ARG A 151 24.23 -10.03 4.89
C ARG A 151 24.19 -9.38 3.51
N ILE A 152 24.43 -8.08 3.41
CA ILE A 152 24.30 -7.34 2.16
C ILE A 152 25.58 -7.48 1.35
N ILE A 153 25.45 -8.25 0.27
CA ILE A 153 26.48 -8.40 -0.75
C ILE A 153 25.82 -8.08 -2.09
N ASP A 154 26.45 -7.19 -2.85
CA ASP A 154 25.94 -6.62 -4.10
C ASP A 154 24.53 -5.98 -3.93
N PRO A 155 24.39 -4.96 -3.07
CA PRO A 155 23.12 -4.27 -2.83
C PRO A 155 22.50 -3.74 -4.13
N SER A 156 21.18 -3.87 -4.20
CA SER A 156 20.36 -3.18 -5.20
C SER A 156 18.93 -3.07 -4.69
N VAL A 157 18.12 -2.22 -5.32
CA VAL A 157 16.70 -2.11 -5.01
C VAL A 157 15.89 -2.65 -6.19
N ALA A 158 14.97 -3.58 -5.94
CA ALA A 158 13.97 -3.99 -6.90
C ALA A 158 12.68 -3.19 -6.73
N VAL A 159 12.04 -2.86 -7.86
CA VAL A 159 10.68 -2.33 -7.95
C VAL A 159 9.89 -3.34 -8.76
N TYR A 160 9.00 -4.07 -8.10
CA TYR A 160 8.29 -5.17 -8.73
C TYR A 160 7.05 -4.70 -9.44
N ASP A 161 6.90 -5.07 -10.71
CA ASP A 161 5.61 -5.13 -11.38
C ASP A 161 4.58 -5.98 -10.59
N VAL A 162 3.71 -5.26 -9.88
CA VAL A 162 2.54 -5.76 -9.15
C VAL A 162 1.25 -5.09 -9.66
N GLY A 163 1.29 -4.50 -10.86
CA GLY A 163 0.23 -3.66 -11.40
C GLY A 163 0.15 -2.28 -10.73
N GLN A 164 -1.06 -1.73 -10.60
CA GLN A 164 -1.32 -0.46 -9.92
C GLN A 164 -1.25 -0.65 -8.40
N GLY A 165 -0.03 -0.62 -7.88
CA GLY A 165 0.28 -0.70 -6.46
C GLY A 165 1.78 -0.57 -6.25
N ASN A 166 2.25 -0.87 -5.04
CA ASN A 166 3.66 -0.73 -4.69
C ASN A 166 4.21 -2.01 -4.05
N CYS A 167 5.34 -2.50 -4.55
CA CYS A 167 6.13 -3.54 -3.89
C CYS A 167 7.59 -3.40 -4.31
N ASN A 168 8.44 -3.09 -3.34
CA ASN A 168 9.86 -2.90 -3.56
C ASN A 168 10.65 -3.79 -2.62
N ALA A 169 11.92 -4.07 -2.93
CA ALA A 169 12.79 -4.76 -2.00
C ALA A 169 14.23 -4.25 -2.08
N LEU A 170 14.86 -4.14 -0.92
CA LEU A 170 16.32 -4.19 -0.85
C LEU A 170 16.75 -5.64 -1.12
N LEU A 171 17.67 -5.80 -2.05
CA LEU A 171 18.20 -7.08 -2.48
C LEU A 171 19.61 -7.29 -1.95
N ALA A 172 19.88 -8.50 -1.46
CA ALA A 172 21.21 -9.04 -1.24
C ALA A 172 21.39 -10.24 -2.17
N ARG A 173 22.37 -10.20 -3.09
CA ARG A 173 22.57 -11.23 -4.12
C ARG A 173 21.29 -11.60 -4.89
N ASN A 174 20.50 -10.59 -5.28
CA ASN A 174 19.20 -10.74 -5.95
C ASN A 174 18.07 -11.37 -5.11
N VAL A 175 18.26 -11.57 -3.81
CA VAL A 175 17.23 -12.09 -2.91
C VAL A 175 16.71 -10.95 -2.02
N PRO A 176 15.39 -10.75 -1.90
CA PRO A 176 14.80 -9.78 -0.97
C PRO A 176 15.25 -10.03 0.47
N CYS A 177 15.85 -9.01 1.10
CA CYS A 177 16.19 -9.02 2.52
C CYS A 177 15.28 -8.09 3.34
N ILE A 178 14.75 -7.03 2.73
CA ILE A 178 13.70 -6.17 3.30
C ILE A 178 12.74 -5.82 2.17
N TYR A 179 11.45 -6.03 2.37
CA TYR A 179 10.42 -5.46 1.50
C TYR A 179 10.04 -4.06 1.98
N PHE A 180 9.79 -3.17 1.03
CA PHE A 180 9.11 -1.90 1.26
C PHE A 180 7.81 -1.93 0.46
N ASP A 181 6.72 -2.15 1.20
CA ASP A 181 5.40 -2.58 0.74
C ASP A 181 5.35 -3.99 0.14
N ILE A 182 4.16 -4.59 0.18
CA ILE A 182 3.82 -5.86 -0.47
C ILE A 182 2.44 -5.75 -1.11
N GLY A 183 2.28 -4.71 -1.90
CA GLY A 183 1.03 -4.30 -2.50
C GLY A 183 0.84 -4.81 -3.92
N GLY A 184 -0.19 -4.26 -4.58
CA GLY A 184 -0.56 -4.61 -5.95
C GLY A 184 -1.97 -4.17 -6.29
N GLY A 185 -2.33 -4.28 -7.57
CA GLY A 185 -3.62 -3.85 -8.10
C GLY A 185 -4.82 -4.42 -7.32
N VAL A 186 -5.77 -3.57 -6.95
CA VAL A 186 -7.02 -3.91 -6.27
C VAL A 186 -8.24 -3.29 -6.96
N LEU A 187 -9.43 -3.80 -6.67
CA LEU A 187 -10.72 -3.30 -7.18
C LEU A 187 -10.72 -3.19 -8.72
N ASP A 188 -11.10 -2.03 -9.25
CA ASP A 188 -11.06 -1.72 -10.69
C ASP A 188 -9.65 -1.88 -11.31
N HIS A 189 -8.59 -1.95 -10.50
CA HIS A 189 -7.21 -2.20 -10.92
C HIS A 189 -6.71 -3.61 -10.61
N ALA A 190 -7.54 -4.52 -10.09
CA ALA A 190 -7.12 -5.89 -9.79
C ALA A 190 -6.54 -6.63 -11.01
N LEU A 191 -7.06 -6.33 -12.20
CA LEU A 191 -6.60 -6.89 -13.48
C LEU A 191 -5.22 -6.39 -13.92
N THR A 192 -4.72 -5.30 -13.34
CA THR A 192 -3.37 -4.81 -13.64
C THR A 192 -2.30 -5.71 -13.01
N PHE A 193 -2.63 -6.51 -12.00
CA PHE A 193 -1.67 -7.43 -11.37
C PHE A 193 -1.19 -8.50 -12.39
N PRO A 194 0.13 -8.76 -12.52
CA PRO A 194 0.61 -9.69 -13.53
C PRO A 194 0.10 -11.10 -13.27
N ALA A 195 -0.56 -11.70 -14.28
CA ALA A 195 -1.12 -13.04 -14.16
C ALA A 195 -0.06 -14.12 -13.92
N THR A 196 1.19 -13.88 -14.33
CA THR A 196 2.35 -14.77 -14.20
C THR A 196 2.99 -14.70 -12.81
N LEU A 197 2.82 -13.61 -12.06
CA LEU A 197 3.33 -13.48 -10.69
C LEU A 197 2.39 -14.23 -9.74
N LYS A 198 2.92 -15.28 -9.10
CA LYS A 198 2.19 -16.17 -8.19
C LYS A 198 2.79 -16.23 -6.80
N ASN A 199 4.11 -16.09 -6.69
CA ASN A 199 4.82 -16.20 -5.43
C ASN A 199 5.81 -15.04 -5.27
N PHE A 200 5.91 -14.55 -4.04
CA PHE A 200 6.98 -13.67 -3.61
C PHE A 200 8.13 -14.49 -3.01
N CYS A 201 9.29 -13.87 -2.85
CA CYS A 201 10.46 -14.52 -2.25
C CYS A 201 10.57 -14.18 -0.77
N PHE A 202 10.57 -15.20 0.08
CA PHE A 202 10.78 -15.07 1.52
C PHE A 202 11.99 -15.88 2.00
N SER A 203 12.89 -16.29 1.09
CA SER A 203 14.00 -17.21 1.40
C SER A 203 14.95 -16.68 2.48
N TYR A 204 15.09 -15.35 2.62
CA TYR A 204 15.90 -14.72 3.67
C TYR A 204 15.09 -14.26 4.89
N GLY A 205 13.82 -14.65 5.00
CA GLY A 205 12.92 -14.16 6.03
C GLY A 205 12.83 -12.64 6.10
N PRO A 206 12.61 -11.94 4.96
CA PRO A 206 12.65 -10.49 4.93
C PRO A 206 11.55 -9.88 5.80
N ALA A 207 11.89 -8.84 6.56
CA ALA A 207 10.88 -7.98 7.16
C ALA A 207 10.15 -7.18 6.07
N ILE A 208 8.89 -6.81 6.33
CA ILE A 208 8.09 -5.95 5.47
C ILE A 208 7.93 -4.60 6.16
N VAL A 209 8.44 -3.54 5.53
CA VAL A 209 8.18 -2.15 5.93
C VAL A 209 6.99 -1.66 5.12
N LEU A 210 5.86 -1.44 5.78
CA LEU A 210 4.67 -0.87 5.17
C LEU A 210 4.77 0.65 5.19
N SER A 211 4.78 1.28 4.02
CA SER A 211 4.82 2.73 3.87
C SER A 211 3.57 3.37 4.48
N HIS A 212 2.39 2.83 4.20
CA HIS A 212 1.10 3.23 4.77
C HIS A 212 0.01 2.19 4.47
N TRP A 213 -1.17 2.40 5.04
CA TRP A 213 -2.23 1.38 5.04
C TRP A 213 -3.13 1.33 3.81
N ASP A 214 -2.88 2.09 2.75
CA ASP A 214 -3.71 2.02 1.54
C ASP A 214 -3.56 0.65 0.86
N TRP A 215 -4.65 0.13 0.31
CA TRP A 215 -4.79 -1.31 0.01
C TRP A 215 -3.76 -1.83 -0.98
N ASP A 216 -3.40 -1.02 -1.95
CA ASP A 216 -2.44 -1.33 -2.98
C ASP A 216 -0.97 -1.29 -2.52
N HIS A 217 -0.73 -1.12 -1.21
CA HIS A 217 0.58 -1.23 -0.54
C HIS A 217 0.75 -2.51 0.29
N TRP A 218 -0.33 -3.25 0.57
CA TRP A 218 -0.25 -4.51 1.34
C TRP A 218 -1.08 -5.66 0.78
N SER A 219 -1.96 -5.42 -0.19
CA SER A 219 -2.95 -6.43 -0.63
C SER A 219 -2.34 -7.74 -1.13
N SER A 220 -1.08 -7.76 -1.60
CA SER A 220 -0.44 -8.98 -2.07
C SER A 220 -0.04 -9.94 -0.95
N ALA A 221 -0.07 -9.51 0.32
CA ALA A 221 0.00 -10.42 1.46
C ALA A 221 -1.11 -11.49 1.42
N TYR A 222 -2.26 -11.16 0.84
CA TYR A 222 -3.34 -12.12 0.65
C TYR A 222 -3.21 -12.98 -0.62
N ARG A 223 -2.31 -12.60 -1.54
CA ARG A 223 -1.97 -13.43 -2.71
C ARG A 223 -0.90 -14.45 -2.37
N ASP A 224 0.05 -14.08 -1.52
CA ASP A 224 1.06 -14.98 -0.96
C ASP A 224 1.06 -14.87 0.58
N PRO A 225 0.28 -15.72 1.26
CA PRO A 225 0.09 -15.66 2.71
C PRO A 225 1.35 -15.83 3.56
N LYS A 226 2.48 -16.27 2.99
CA LYS A 226 3.78 -16.28 3.68
C LYS A 226 4.19 -14.90 4.18
N ALA A 227 3.64 -13.84 3.57
CA ALA A 227 3.81 -12.48 4.03
C ALA A 227 3.34 -12.26 5.47
N PHE A 228 2.35 -13.01 5.96
CA PHE A 228 1.85 -12.88 7.34
C PHE A 228 2.79 -13.53 8.37
N ASP A 229 3.71 -14.40 7.93
CA ASP A 229 4.61 -15.15 8.81
C ASP A 229 5.90 -14.38 9.14
N VAL A 230 6.18 -13.26 8.48
CA VAL A 230 7.36 -12.41 8.71
C VAL A 230 7.03 -11.16 9.52
N LYS A 231 8.04 -10.45 10.04
CA LYS A 231 7.84 -9.19 10.78
C LYS A 231 7.39 -8.05 9.87
N TRP A 232 6.45 -7.24 10.37
CA TRP A 232 5.95 -6.03 9.71
C TRP A 232 6.26 -4.81 10.55
N ILE A 233 6.84 -3.79 9.92
CA ILE A 233 6.98 -2.45 10.49
C ILE A 233 5.96 -1.55 9.79
N ALA A 234 5.02 -0.97 10.52
CA ALA A 234 3.95 -0.16 9.92
C ALA A 234 3.71 1.14 10.70
N PRO A 235 3.32 2.24 10.03
CA PRO A 235 2.94 3.45 10.73
C PRO A 235 1.63 3.23 11.52
N ARG A 236 1.54 3.81 12.72
CA ARG A 236 0.25 3.96 13.39
C ARG A 236 -0.57 5.03 12.67
N GLN A 237 -1.73 4.62 12.14
CA GLN A 237 -2.66 5.46 11.38
C GLN A 237 -4.11 5.05 11.68
N ASN A 238 -5.08 5.84 11.22
CA ASN A 238 -6.49 5.50 11.38
C ASN A 238 -6.88 4.33 10.48
N PHE A 239 -7.60 3.36 11.05
CA PHE A 239 -8.01 2.13 10.37
C PHE A 239 -9.51 2.11 10.10
N GLY A 240 -9.88 1.59 8.94
CA GLY A 240 -11.18 0.95 8.77
C GLY A 240 -11.10 -0.56 9.09
N ASN A 241 -12.22 -1.25 8.92
CA ASN A 241 -12.36 -2.67 9.28
C ASN A 241 -11.50 -3.64 8.46
N ILE A 242 -11.26 -3.36 7.18
CA ILE A 242 -10.41 -4.20 6.33
C ILE A 242 -8.95 -4.02 6.72
N HIS A 243 -8.53 -2.80 7.04
CA HIS A 243 -7.20 -2.55 7.61
C HIS A 243 -7.02 -3.28 8.95
N ALA A 244 -8.01 -3.19 9.85
CA ALA A 244 -7.97 -3.86 11.14
C ALA A 244 -7.92 -5.40 10.99
N ALA A 245 -8.66 -5.97 10.03
CA ALA A 245 -8.58 -7.39 9.72
C ALA A 245 -7.20 -7.80 9.21
N CYS A 246 -6.58 -7.01 8.33
CA CYS A 246 -5.21 -7.25 7.86
C CYS A 246 -4.20 -7.17 9.02
N ALA A 247 -4.26 -6.11 9.82
CA ALA A 247 -3.39 -5.93 10.99
C ALA A 247 -3.54 -7.07 12.03
N SER A 248 -4.77 -7.50 12.30
CA SER A 248 -5.08 -8.64 13.16
C SER A 248 -4.53 -9.95 12.60
N ARG A 249 -4.58 -10.14 11.28
CA ARG A 249 -4.01 -11.31 10.60
C ARG A 249 -2.47 -11.35 10.66
N ILE A 250 -1.81 -10.19 10.61
CA ILE A 250 -0.37 -10.08 10.89
C ILE A 250 -0.08 -10.43 12.36
N GLY A 251 -0.96 -10.03 13.28
CA GLY A 251 -0.92 -10.44 14.68
C GLY A 251 0.36 -10.00 15.40
N SER A 252 1.02 -10.93 16.11
CA SER A 252 2.23 -10.66 16.89
C SER A 252 3.47 -10.33 16.04
N ASN A 253 3.36 -10.41 14.72
CA ASN A 253 4.40 -9.97 13.81
C ASN A 253 4.32 -8.47 13.47
N LEU A 254 3.25 -7.78 13.86
CA LEU A 254 3.07 -6.36 13.60
C LEU A 254 3.78 -5.50 14.64
N MET A 255 4.66 -4.63 14.17
CA MET A 255 5.38 -3.63 14.94
C MET A 255 4.92 -2.25 14.50
N PHE A 256 4.13 -1.57 15.33
CA PHE A 256 3.77 -0.18 15.06
C PHE A 256 4.98 0.72 15.28
N TRP A 257 5.21 1.60 14.31
CA TRP A 257 6.28 2.58 14.35
C TRP A 257 6.14 3.49 15.58
N PRO A 258 7.18 3.61 16.41
CA PRO A 258 7.14 4.42 17.63
C PRO A 258 7.21 5.92 17.32
N ASN A 259 7.17 6.74 18.37
CA ASN A 259 7.40 8.18 18.25
C ASN A 259 8.89 8.49 17.98
N ALA A 260 9.36 8.14 16.79
CA ALA A 260 10.71 8.38 16.29
C ALA A 260 10.65 9.03 14.91
N HIS A 261 11.56 9.99 14.66
CA HIS A 261 11.69 10.60 13.34
C HIS A 261 12.41 9.68 12.34
N ARG A 262 13.36 8.88 12.83
CA ARG A 262 14.23 8.01 12.05
C ARG A 262 14.70 6.83 12.89
N ILE A 263 14.72 5.63 12.32
CA ILE A 263 15.34 4.43 12.90
C ILE A 263 16.10 3.69 11.79
N GLY A 264 17.29 3.19 12.10
CA GLY A 264 18.17 2.47 11.19
C GLY A 264 19.64 2.80 11.42
N ASN A 265 20.48 2.39 10.49
CA ASN A 265 21.93 2.61 10.50
C ASN A 265 22.33 3.62 9.41
N ASN A 266 23.62 3.68 9.07
CA ASN A 266 24.15 4.63 8.06
C ASN A 266 23.79 4.23 6.63
N ASN A 267 23.57 2.94 6.38
CA ASN A 267 23.29 2.42 5.05
C ASN A 267 21.79 2.28 4.80
N ILE A 268 21.01 2.00 5.84
CA ILE A 268 19.60 1.66 5.72
C ILE A 268 18.84 2.30 6.86
N TRP A 269 17.84 3.11 6.54
CA TRP A 269 16.97 3.67 7.55
C TRP A 269 15.58 3.96 7.03
N ILE A 270 14.65 4.04 7.98
CA ILE A 270 13.28 4.46 7.77
C ILE A 270 13.10 5.85 8.37
N GLU A 271 12.41 6.73 7.67
CA GLU A 271 12.00 8.05 8.16
C GLU A 271 10.49 8.14 8.27
N LYS A 272 10.01 8.69 9.39
CA LYS A 272 8.59 9.00 9.56
C LYS A 272 8.23 10.19 8.69
N CYS A 273 7.25 10.02 7.79
CA CYS A 273 6.72 11.12 7.01
C CYS A 273 5.87 12.04 7.91
N GLN A 274 6.09 13.34 7.76
CA GLN A 274 5.44 14.40 8.51
C GLN A 274 4.91 15.46 7.55
N SER A 275 3.60 15.65 7.55
CA SER A 275 3.01 16.78 6.84
C SER A 275 1.85 17.37 7.63
N ARG A 276 1.53 18.65 7.35
CA ARG A 276 0.33 19.30 7.88
C ARG A 276 -0.89 18.64 7.23
N GLY A 277 -1.49 17.66 7.89
CA GLY A 277 -2.68 16.95 7.43
C GLY A 277 -2.79 15.54 8.02
N LYS A 278 -4.01 14.97 7.98
CA LYS A 278 -4.31 13.61 8.44
C LYS A 278 -4.31 12.57 7.31
N ASN A 279 -3.86 12.93 6.10
CA ASN A 279 -3.80 12.00 4.98
C ASN A 279 -2.74 10.91 5.25
N ARG A 280 -3.13 9.64 5.09
CA ARG A 280 -2.26 8.48 5.30
C ARG A 280 -1.01 8.52 4.42
N ASN A 281 -1.15 8.95 3.17
CA ASN A 281 -0.06 9.04 2.19
C ASN A 281 1.10 9.91 2.70
N HIS A 282 0.82 10.94 3.52
CA HIS A 282 1.85 11.86 4.02
C HIS A 282 2.18 11.72 5.51
N THR A 283 1.65 10.67 6.14
CA THR A 283 1.92 10.31 7.54
C THR A 283 2.47 8.89 7.64
N GLY A 284 2.88 8.30 6.51
CA GLY A 284 3.48 6.99 6.39
C GLY A 284 4.96 6.94 6.77
N LEU A 285 5.69 6.01 6.15
CA LEU A 285 7.11 5.78 6.30
C LEU A 285 7.79 5.89 4.92
N ALA A 286 8.96 6.52 4.87
CA ALA A 286 9.85 6.49 3.71
C ALA A 286 11.06 5.62 4.03
N PHE A 287 11.55 4.87 3.04
CA PHE A 287 12.69 3.97 3.20
C PHE A 287 13.87 4.46 2.36
N ILE A 288 15.03 4.55 2.99
CA ILE A 288 16.25 5.10 2.40
C ILE A 288 17.35 4.04 2.45
N VAL A 289 18.03 3.89 1.32
CA VAL A 289 19.16 2.97 1.15
C VAL A 289 20.34 3.76 0.60
N GLU A 290 21.48 3.72 1.28
CA GLU A 290 22.69 4.45 0.94
C GLU A 290 23.92 3.54 0.98
N PHE A 291 24.64 3.45 -0.13
CA PHE A 291 25.90 2.71 -0.24
C PHE A 291 26.91 3.55 -1.04
N ASP A 292 28.14 3.62 -0.54
CA ASP A 292 29.25 4.36 -1.16
C ASP A 292 28.91 5.82 -1.50
N GLY A 293 28.15 6.48 -0.61
CA GLY A 293 27.70 7.86 -0.79
C GLY A 293 26.63 8.06 -1.86
N ASN A 294 26.06 6.98 -2.41
CA ASN A 294 24.96 7.02 -3.36
C ASN A 294 23.67 6.60 -2.67
N ARG A 295 22.60 7.39 -2.86
CA ARG A 295 21.31 7.20 -2.17
C ARG A 295 20.21 6.76 -3.13
N ILE A 296 19.41 5.79 -2.70
CA ILE A 296 18.13 5.42 -3.29
C ILE A 296 17.00 5.73 -2.30
N ILE A 297 15.95 6.40 -2.78
CA ILE A 297 14.80 6.82 -1.95
C ILE A 297 13.52 6.12 -2.40
N LEU A 298 12.79 5.54 -1.44
CA LEU A 298 11.49 4.90 -1.62
C LEU A 298 10.45 5.62 -0.73
N PRO A 299 9.68 6.57 -1.29
CA PRO A 299 8.82 7.43 -0.49
C PRO A 299 7.43 6.84 -0.18
N GLY A 300 7.07 5.71 -0.79
CA GLY A 300 5.66 5.27 -0.85
C GLY A 300 4.83 6.36 -1.51
N ASP A 301 3.78 6.82 -0.84
CA ASP A 301 2.90 7.89 -1.35
C ASP A 301 3.19 9.26 -0.74
N ALA A 302 4.27 9.36 0.03
CA ALA A 302 4.67 10.62 0.62
C ALA A 302 5.29 11.53 -0.45
N ARG A 303 4.86 12.79 -0.49
CA ARG A 303 5.64 13.83 -1.19
C ARG A 303 7.01 13.94 -0.55
N TYR A 304 8.04 14.19 -1.36
CA TYR A 304 9.43 14.28 -0.92
C TYR A 304 9.63 15.23 0.27
N SER A 305 8.96 16.37 0.27
CA SER A 305 9.01 17.36 1.36
C SER A 305 8.44 16.89 2.70
N SER A 306 7.84 15.70 2.79
CA SER A 306 7.29 15.15 4.03
C SER A 306 8.33 14.45 4.89
N PHE A 307 9.51 14.12 4.40
CA PHE A 307 10.52 13.39 5.18
C PHE A 307 11.91 14.03 5.01
N PRO A 308 12.77 13.99 6.05
CA PRO A 308 14.08 14.65 6.05
C PRO A 308 14.90 14.45 4.76
N SER A 309 15.07 13.21 4.31
CA SER A 309 15.92 12.87 3.15
C SER A 309 15.37 13.31 1.79
N GLY A 310 14.09 13.70 1.72
CA GLY A 310 13.44 14.20 0.50
C GLY A 310 13.13 15.70 0.54
N LYS A 311 13.52 16.43 1.59
CA LYS A 311 13.24 17.86 1.70
C LYS A 311 14.22 18.70 0.87
N PRO A 312 13.84 19.94 0.49
CA PRO A 312 14.75 20.89 -0.13
C PRO A 312 16.04 21.05 0.67
N GLY A 313 17.19 21.06 -0.01
CA GLY A 313 18.52 21.14 0.61
C GLY A 313 19.11 19.78 1.01
N SER A 314 18.39 18.67 0.79
CA SER A 314 18.98 17.32 0.90
C SER A 314 20.01 17.07 -0.21
N PRO A 315 21.00 16.19 0.01
CA PRO A 315 21.93 15.76 -1.03
C PRO A 315 21.23 15.19 -2.27
N ASP A 316 21.91 15.27 -3.41
CA ASP A 316 21.47 14.66 -4.66
C ASP A 316 21.27 13.15 -4.51
N VAL A 317 20.31 12.63 -5.25
CA VAL A 317 19.83 11.25 -5.15
C VAL A 317 20.29 10.47 -6.37
N LEU A 318 20.80 9.25 -6.17
CA LEU A 318 21.21 8.38 -7.27
C LEU A 318 19.98 7.95 -8.07
N SER A 319 19.03 7.29 -7.40
CA SER A 319 17.81 6.76 -8.00
C SER A 319 16.64 6.86 -7.03
N LEU A 320 15.41 6.84 -7.53
CA LEU A 320 14.23 6.87 -6.67
C LEU A 320 13.07 6.09 -7.24
N VAL A 321 12.13 5.73 -6.36
CA VAL A 321 10.77 5.33 -6.75
C VAL A 321 9.90 6.58 -6.74
N ALA A 322 9.19 6.85 -7.83
CA ALA A 322 8.28 7.98 -7.92
C ALA A 322 7.14 7.80 -6.90
N PRO A 323 6.80 8.84 -6.11
CA PRO A 323 5.78 8.73 -5.09
C PRO A 323 4.40 8.52 -5.71
N HIS A 324 3.54 7.80 -4.99
CA HIS A 324 2.12 7.65 -5.34
C HIS A 324 1.92 7.22 -6.80
N HIS A 325 2.71 6.23 -7.24
CA HIS A 325 2.69 5.68 -8.60
C HIS A 325 2.96 6.70 -9.72
N GLY A 326 3.52 7.86 -9.39
CA GLY A 326 3.70 8.97 -10.33
C GLY A 326 2.50 9.92 -10.43
N ALA A 327 1.61 9.95 -9.43
CA ALA A 327 0.52 10.93 -9.32
C ALA A 327 1.04 12.38 -9.25
N ASP A 328 0.16 13.36 -9.44
CA ASP A 328 0.49 14.76 -9.14
C ASP A 328 0.51 14.98 -7.63
N MET A 329 1.72 15.09 -7.08
CA MET A 329 1.93 15.36 -5.65
C MET A 329 1.49 16.75 -5.18
N ARG A 330 0.99 17.60 -6.09
CA ARG A 330 0.64 19.01 -5.85
C ARG A 330 1.77 19.76 -5.14
N SER A 331 3.01 19.43 -5.51
CA SER A 331 4.24 19.98 -4.97
C SER A 331 5.25 20.14 -6.08
N ALA A 332 5.92 21.29 -6.12
CA ALA A 332 6.95 21.58 -7.11
C ALA A 332 8.30 20.94 -6.78
N HIS A 333 8.51 20.46 -5.55
CA HIS A 333 9.81 19.94 -5.13
C HIS A 333 9.99 18.47 -5.53
N VAL A 334 11.11 18.21 -6.20
CA VAL A 334 11.66 16.88 -6.51
C VAL A 334 13.16 16.91 -6.13
N PRO A 335 13.70 15.88 -5.46
CA PRO A 335 15.14 15.77 -5.22
C PRO A 335 15.93 15.76 -6.52
N CYS A 336 17.06 16.48 -6.55
CA CYS A 336 17.93 16.52 -7.71
C CYS A 336 18.60 15.16 -7.92
N SER A 337 18.77 14.77 -9.18
CA SER A 337 19.52 13.59 -9.55
C SER A 337 21.03 13.83 -9.46
N THR A 338 21.80 12.82 -9.07
CA THR A 338 23.27 12.82 -9.23
C THR A 338 23.72 12.81 -10.71
N ALA A 339 22.79 12.62 -11.65
CA ALA A 339 23.03 12.54 -13.10
C ALA A 339 24.06 11.46 -13.51
N ARG A 340 24.20 10.40 -12.70
CA ARG A 340 25.07 9.26 -13.01
C ARG A 340 24.42 8.34 -14.06
N PRO A 341 25.22 7.52 -14.76
CA PRO A 341 24.69 6.54 -15.71
C PRO A 341 23.66 5.58 -15.12
N GLU A 342 23.71 5.31 -13.81
CA GLU A 342 22.78 4.46 -13.05
C GLU A 342 21.55 5.23 -12.52
N SER A 343 21.49 6.56 -12.67
CA SER A 343 20.37 7.35 -12.16
C SER A 343 19.07 7.05 -12.88
N ARG A 344 18.07 6.55 -12.15
CA ARG A 344 16.75 6.19 -12.67
C ARG A 344 15.62 6.67 -11.75
N VAL A 345 14.49 7.02 -12.36
CA VAL A 345 13.18 7.10 -11.71
C VAL A 345 12.40 5.84 -12.06
N ALA A 346 12.12 4.99 -11.06
CA ALA A 346 11.21 3.87 -11.22
C ALA A 346 9.78 4.28 -10.87
N ILE A 347 8.82 3.88 -11.68
CA ILE A 347 7.40 4.21 -11.50
C ILE A 347 6.64 2.89 -11.38
N SER A 348 6.23 2.55 -10.16
CA SER A 348 5.39 1.39 -9.87
C SER A 348 3.94 1.72 -10.23
N CYS A 349 3.51 1.31 -11.42
CA CYS A 349 2.17 1.55 -11.97
C CYS A 349 1.72 0.36 -12.84
N GLY A 350 0.43 0.29 -13.11
CA GLY A 350 -0.20 -0.77 -13.92
C GLY A 350 -0.92 -0.22 -15.15
N ASP A 351 -0.99 -1.03 -16.21
CA ASP A 351 -1.83 -0.75 -17.38
C ASP A 351 -2.93 -1.83 -17.52
N PRO A 352 -4.20 -1.46 -17.75
CA PRO A 352 -4.74 -0.10 -17.72
C PRO A 352 -4.92 0.42 -16.29
N ASN A 353 -4.48 1.66 -16.03
CA ASN A 353 -4.91 2.41 -14.84
C ASN A 353 -5.85 3.57 -15.21
N ARG A 354 -6.74 3.93 -14.29
CA ARG A 354 -7.80 4.94 -14.48
C ARG A 354 -7.43 6.29 -13.88
N TYR A 355 -6.31 6.34 -13.15
CA TYR A 355 -5.78 7.54 -12.52
C TYR A 355 -4.87 8.33 -13.46
N ASP A 356 -4.60 7.80 -14.66
CA ASP A 356 -3.69 8.41 -15.64
C ASP A 356 -2.28 8.58 -15.03
N HIS A 357 -1.84 7.55 -14.32
CA HIS A 357 -0.51 7.44 -13.73
C HIS A 357 0.46 6.77 -14.72
N PRO A 358 1.72 7.24 -14.81
CA PRO A 358 2.22 8.49 -14.23
C PRO A 358 1.63 9.73 -14.92
N ARG A 359 1.39 10.79 -14.14
CA ARG A 359 0.91 12.07 -14.67
C ARG A 359 2.05 12.81 -15.38
N TRP A 360 1.73 13.48 -16.49
CA TRP A 360 2.72 14.24 -17.28
C TRP A 360 3.48 15.29 -16.45
N ASN A 361 2.77 16.04 -15.59
CA ASN A 361 3.40 17.06 -14.75
C ASN A 361 4.41 16.49 -13.74
N THR A 362 4.22 15.25 -13.29
CA THR A 362 5.19 14.56 -12.45
C THR A 362 6.44 14.22 -13.24
N ILE A 363 6.31 13.72 -14.47
CA ILE A 363 7.45 13.46 -15.37
C ILE A 363 8.22 14.77 -15.66
N GLU A 364 7.51 15.85 -16.00
CA GLU A 364 8.10 17.16 -16.28
C GLU A 364 8.89 17.70 -15.07
N ARG A 365 8.31 17.68 -13.87
CA ARG A 365 8.99 18.14 -12.64
C ARG A 365 10.25 17.32 -12.33
N HIS A 366 10.24 16.02 -12.59
CA HIS A 366 11.44 15.20 -12.46
C HIS A 366 12.48 15.56 -13.53
N GLY A 367 12.06 15.79 -14.78
CA GLY A 367 12.95 16.28 -15.84
C GLY A 367 13.66 17.59 -15.46
N LEU A 368 12.94 18.52 -14.83
CA LEU A 368 13.51 19.77 -14.31
C LEU A 368 14.50 19.57 -13.15
N ALA A 369 14.44 18.44 -12.45
CA ALA A 369 15.39 18.05 -11.39
C ALA A 369 16.50 17.11 -11.90
N ASN A 370 16.82 17.19 -13.20
CA ASN A 370 17.87 16.44 -13.90
C ASN A 370 17.63 14.92 -14.03
N TRP A 371 16.40 14.44 -13.86
CA TRP A 371 16.08 13.03 -14.14
C TRP A 371 15.85 12.81 -15.64
N GLN A 372 16.65 11.94 -16.25
CA GLN A 372 16.58 11.66 -17.70
C GLN A 372 16.07 10.26 -18.04
N GLN A 373 16.01 9.36 -17.06
CA GLN A 373 15.70 7.95 -17.30
C GLN A 373 14.53 7.50 -16.43
N PHE A 374 13.40 7.26 -17.08
CA PHE A 374 12.14 6.85 -16.44
C PHE A 374 11.82 5.41 -16.84
N LEU A 375 11.62 4.55 -15.84
CA LEU A 375 11.28 3.15 -16.04
C LEU A 375 9.90 2.89 -15.41
N ARG A 376 9.02 2.21 -16.14
CA ARG A 376 7.67 1.85 -15.66
C ARG A 376 7.53 0.35 -15.52
N THR A 377 6.90 -0.08 -14.43
CA THR A 377 6.66 -1.51 -14.17
C THR A 377 5.57 -2.13 -15.05
N ASP A 378 4.77 -1.34 -15.75
CA ASP A 378 3.75 -1.81 -16.70
C ASP A 378 4.29 -2.01 -18.13
N ASN A 379 5.57 -1.72 -18.38
CA ASN A 379 6.20 -1.91 -19.69
C ASN A 379 6.59 -3.39 -19.93
N ARG A 380 5.60 -4.28 -19.83
CA ARG A 380 5.74 -5.73 -19.96
C ARG A 380 6.16 -6.13 -21.37
N ARG A 381 7.16 -7.02 -21.47
CA ARG A 381 7.54 -7.67 -22.72
C ARG A 381 7.04 -9.12 -22.70
N SER A 382 6.30 -9.54 -23.73
CA SER A 382 5.83 -10.92 -23.90
C SER A 382 5.09 -11.49 -22.67
N ASN A 383 4.24 -10.67 -22.02
CA ASN A 383 3.49 -11.01 -20.81
C ASN A 383 4.34 -11.37 -19.57
N GLN A 384 5.65 -11.13 -19.60
CA GLN A 384 6.50 -11.25 -18.41
C GLN A 384 6.42 -9.97 -17.57
N PRO A 385 6.45 -10.08 -16.23
CA PRO A 385 6.48 -8.92 -15.37
C PRO A 385 7.69 -8.02 -15.68
N ALA A 386 7.49 -6.71 -15.72
CA ALA A 386 8.56 -5.74 -15.97
C ALA A 386 9.15 -5.20 -14.66
N HIS A 387 9.72 -6.10 -13.84
CA HIS A 387 10.44 -5.70 -12.64
C HIS A 387 11.64 -4.82 -12.98
N ILE A 388 11.84 -3.74 -12.23
CA ILE A 388 12.94 -2.79 -12.42
C ILE A 388 13.98 -3.03 -11.32
N ARG A 389 15.26 -2.87 -11.68
CA ARG A 389 16.38 -2.86 -10.75
C ARG A 389 17.03 -1.49 -10.72
N LEU A 390 17.23 -0.97 -9.52
CA LEU A 390 18.00 0.22 -9.23
C LEU A 390 19.33 -0.23 -8.62
N GLU A 391 20.44 0.09 -9.27
CA GLU A 391 21.77 -0.41 -8.94
C GLU A 391 22.65 0.70 -8.34
N PHE A 392 23.55 0.31 -7.44
CA PHE A 392 24.63 1.18 -6.97
C PHE A 392 25.87 1.01 -7.87
N PRO A 393 26.60 2.08 -8.21
CA PRO A 393 27.84 1.99 -8.97
C PRO A 393 28.81 0.99 -8.33
N GLY A 394 29.35 0.06 -9.12
CA GLY A 394 30.31 -0.95 -8.64
C GLY A 394 29.68 -2.23 -8.03
N HIS A 395 28.36 -2.23 -7.77
CA HIS A 395 27.61 -3.38 -7.24
C HIS A 395 26.83 -4.15 -8.33
N SER A 396 27.08 -3.83 -9.60
CA SER A 396 26.31 -4.27 -10.77
C SER A 396 26.63 -5.68 -11.29
N LYS A 397 27.43 -6.47 -10.59
CA LYS A 397 27.64 -7.86 -10.98
C LYS A 397 26.37 -8.63 -10.65
N GLN A 398 25.56 -8.94 -11.66
CA GLN A 398 24.54 -9.98 -11.48
C GLN A 398 25.26 -11.23 -10.99
N PRO A 399 25.02 -11.72 -9.77
CA PRO A 399 25.60 -12.98 -9.36
C PRO A 399 25.15 -14.06 -10.34
N SER A 400 26.12 -14.74 -10.93
CA SER A 400 25.94 -15.93 -11.75
C SER A 400 25.46 -17.07 -10.84
N GLY A 401 24.16 -17.10 -10.54
CA GLY A 401 23.60 -18.10 -9.64
C GLY A 401 22.08 -18.13 -9.70
N LEU A 402 21.52 -19.33 -9.55
CA LEU A 402 20.08 -19.51 -9.40
C LEU A 402 19.63 -18.76 -8.15
N VAL A 403 18.71 -17.80 -8.32
CA VAL A 403 18.06 -17.15 -7.18
C VAL A 403 17.22 -18.22 -6.47
N PRO A 404 17.40 -18.46 -5.15
CA PRO A 404 16.81 -19.60 -4.45
C PRO A 404 15.28 -19.60 -4.33
N CYS A 405 14.60 -18.54 -4.80
CA CYS A 405 13.14 -18.50 -4.83
C CYS A 405 12.59 -19.21 -6.06
N GLY A 406 12.03 -20.40 -5.86
CA GLY A 406 11.30 -21.11 -6.92
C GLY A 406 12.16 -22.17 -7.56
N GLU A 407 11.68 -23.40 -7.48
CA GLU A 407 12.38 -24.66 -7.75
C GLU A 407 13.06 -24.75 -9.12
N ASN A 408 12.81 -23.82 -10.06
CA ASN A 408 13.53 -23.72 -11.34
C ASN A 408 13.83 -22.29 -11.86
N MET A 409 13.08 -21.23 -11.50
CA MET A 409 13.40 -19.79 -11.74
C MET A 409 12.54 -18.88 -10.86
N CYS A 410 13.14 -17.85 -10.26
CA CYS A 410 12.40 -16.88 -9.45
C CYS A 410 11.57 -15.90 -10.29
N GLN A 411 10.27 -15.84 -10.02
CA GLN A 411 9.35 -14.92 -10.71
C GLN A 411 9.69 -13.45 -10.48
N LEU A 412 10.40 -13.15 -9.39
CA LEU A 412 10.90 -11.83 -9.04
C LEU A 412 12.26 -11.50 -9.68
N SER A 413 12.75 -12.32 -10.62
CA SER A 413 14.02 -12.03 -11.30
C SER A 413 13.94 -10.69 -12.03
N THR A 414 14.78 -9.74 -11.65
CA THR A 414 14.92 -8.48 -12.38
C THR A 414 15.79 -8.72 -13.61
N ARG A 415 15.20 -8.64 -14.81
CA ARG A 415 15.97 -8.63 -16.06
C ARG A 415 16.35 -7.18 -16.35
N GLN A 416 17.63 -6.92 -16.62
CA GLN A 416 18.04 -5.64 -17.20
C GLN A 416 17.36 -5.50 -18.59
N SER A 417 16.67 -4.39 -18.82
CA SER A 417 15.93 -4.10 -20.05
C SER A 417 16.70 -3.25 -21.04
#